data_AF-A0A841F725-F1
#
_entry.id   AF-A0A841F725-F1
#
_cell.length_a   1.000
_cell.length_b   1.000
_cell.length_c   1.000
_cell.angle_alpha   90.00
_cell.angle_beta   90.00
_cell.angle_gamma   90.00
#
_symmetry.space_group_name_H-M   'P 1'
#
loop_
_entity.id
_entity.type
_entity.pdbx_description
1 polymer ?
#
loop_
_entity_poly.entity_id
_entity_poly.type
_entity_poly.pdbx_seq_one_letter_code
_entity_poly.pdbx_strand_id
1 'polypeptide(L)'
;MNRDEATKLLTAHAVARDALLARLTTAAAESGRSLWQVGSFAEGRGDDWSDLDLVVTGGPCLLDEAALTMDYPPNGPAEGGYTGAAHLTGPLLVWVDWYTWPADTPVPVEARLLTGEDRPGDLPLTPALDRLGRGATPKSVDPDTSALAMIPIAAKFLARGRDGDAAGMAGMLNGRTDGDPLTRLRERLAAIGGPPSLTARITLTLQVAEVLKA
;
A
#
# COMPACT_ATOMS: atom_id res chain seq x y z
N MET A 1 -16.29 3.13 19.37
CA MET A 1 -15.42 4.26 19.02
C MET A 1 -16.29 5.40 18.54
N ASN A 2 -16.02 6.63 18.96
CA ASN A 2 -16.70 7.82 18.46
C ASN A 2 -15.87 8.50 17.35
N ARG A 3 -16.45 9.51 16.66
CA ARG A 3 -15.82 10.17 15.51
C ARG A 3 -14.52 10.89 15.87
N ASP A 4 -14.45 11.52 17.04
CA ASP A 4 -13.26 12.23 17.50
C ASP A 4 -12.09 11.27 17.75
N GLU A 5 -12.36 10.13 18.38
CA GLU A 5 -11.39 9.06 18.61
C GLU A 5 -10.89 8.48 17.28
N ALA A 6 -11.81 8.18 16.35
CA ALA A 6 -11.45 7.68 15.02
C ALA A 6 -10.57 8.68 14.23
N THR A 7 -10.89 9.98 14.34
CA THR A 7 -10.13 11.05 13.68
C THR A 7 -8.72 11.16 14.28
N LYS A 8 -8.58 11.10 15.61
CA LYS A 8 -7.27 11.07 16.28
C LYS A 8 -6.43 9.88 15.86
N LEU A 9 -7.02 8.70 15.74
CA LEU A 9 -6.31 7.49 15.27
C LEU A 9 -5.83 7.65 13.82
N LEU A 10 -6.66 8.22 12.95
CA LEU A 10 -6.30 8.48 11.56
C LEU A 10 -5.17 9.52 11.45
N THR A 11 -5.23 10.62 12.20
CA THR A 11 -4.13 11.60 12.27
C THR A 11 -2.84 10.97 12.81
N ALA A 12 -2.93 10.17 13.87
CA ALA A 12 -1.76 9.46 14.41
C ALA A 12 -1.21 8.42 13.43
N HIS A 13 -2.05 7.80 12.59
CA HIS A 13 -1.63 6.94 11.50
C HIS A 13 -0.86 7.72 10.42
N ALA A 14 -1.34 8.90 10.00
CA ALA A 14 -0.64 9.75 9.04
C ALA A 14 0.76 10.15 9.56
N VAL A 15 0.87 10.55 10.83
CA VAL A 15 2.16 10.85 11.47
C VAL A 15 3.09 9.62 11.47
N ALA A 16 2.56 8.43 11.77
CA ALA A 16 3.35 7.19 11.76
C ALA A 16 3.81 6.78 10.36
N ARG A 17 2.99 7.01 9.33
CA ARG A 17 3.36 6.81 7.92
C ARG A 17 4.51 7.75 7.52
N ASP A 18 4.39 9.03 7.85
CA ASP A 18 5.41 10.02 7.48
C ASP A 18 6.74 9.73 8.21
N ALA A 19 6.68 9.30 9.48
CA ALA A 19 7.86 8.83 10.21
C ALA A 19 8.47 7.55 9.60
N LEU A 20 7.65 6.61 9.12
CA LEU A 20 8.14 5.46 8.37
C LEU A 20 8.84 5.88 7.07
N LEU A 21 8.26 6.80 6.29
CA LEU A 21 8.86 7.31 5.06
C LEU A 21 10.23 7.94 5.33
N ALA A 22 10.36 8.74 6.40
CA ALA A 22 11.63 9.33 6.81
C ALA A 22 12.68 8.26 7.14
N ARG A 23 12.32 7.22 7.90
CA ARG A 23 13.23 6.11 8.22
C ARG A 23 13.67 5.33 6.97
N LEU A 24 12.74 5.03 6.07
CA LEU A 24 13.03 4.35 4.81
C LEU A 24 13.94 5.19 3.91
N THR A 25 13.74 6.51 3.89
CA THR A 25 14.60 7.45 3.15
C THR A 25 16.02 7.44 3.72
N THR A 26 16.19 7.50 5.04
CA THR A 26 17.50 7.38 5.68
C THR A 26 18.17 6.04 5.38
N ALA A 27 17.44 4.93 5.52
CA ALA A 27 17.97 3.59 5.26
C ALA A 27 18.40 3.40 3.78
N ALA A 28 17.65 3.98 2.83
CA ALA A 28 18.03 4.00 1.42
C ALA A 28 19.33 4.78 1.21
N ALA A 29 19.46 5.96 1.81
CA ALA A 29 20.64 6.79 1.73
C ALA A 29 21.88 6.09 2.30
N GLU A 30 21.76 5.49 3.49
CA GLU A 30 22.84 4.73 4.15
C GLU A 30 23.27 3.50 3.34
N SER A 31 22.34 2.92 2.58
CA SER A 31 22.61 1.79 1.69
C SER A 31 23.10 2.19 0.29
N GLY A 32 23.28 3.50 0.02
CA GLY A 32 23.68 4.00 -1.30
C GLY A 32 22.64 3.78 -2.41
N ARG A 33 21.36 3.63 -2.05
CA ARG A 33 20.24 3.44 -2.99
C ARG A 33 19.55 4.77 -3.26
N SER A 34 18.91 4.88 -4.43
CA SER A 34 17.99 6.01 -4.67
C SER A 34 16.56 5.59 -4.32
N LEU A 35 15.82 6.51 -3.71
CA LEU A 35 14.44 6.32 -3.31
C LEU A 35 13.60 7.48 -3.82
N TRP A 36 12.48 7.14 -4.44
CA TRP A 36 11.54 8.08 -5.01
C TRP A 36 10.14 7.78 -4.52
N GLN A 37 9.36 8.84 -4.30
CA GLN A 37 7.93 8.73 -4.04
C GLN A 37 7.15 8.93 -5.33
N VAL A 38 6.18 8.06 -5.60
CA VAL A 38 5.21 8.19 -6.69
C VAL A 38 3.78 8.20 -6.11
N GLY A 39 2.77 8.12 -6.97
CA GLY A 39 1.37 8.01 -6.54
C GLY A 39 0.82 9.28 -5.90
N SER A 40 -0.18 9.12 -5.04
CA SER A 40 -1.00 10.24 -4.56
C SER A 40 -0.19 11.32 -3.85
N PHE A 41 0.84 10.97 -3.10
CA PHE A 41 1.69 11.96 -2.42
C PHE A 41 2.55 12.76 -3.38
N ALA A 42 3.14 12.11 -4.38
CA ALA A 42 3.96 12.80 -5.38
C ALA A 42 3.11 13.74 -6.25
N GLU A 43 1.86 13.37 -6.51
CA GLU A 43 0.89 14.17 -7.27
C GLU A 43 0.15 15.25 -6.43
N GLY A 44 0.42 15.37 -5.13
CA GLY A 44 -0.27 16.33 -4.26
C GLY A 44 -1.74 15.99 -3.97
N ARG A 45 -2.17 14.75 -4.21
CA ARG A 45 -3.52 14.21 -3.94
C ARG A 45 -3.59 13.33 -2.69
N GLY A 46 -2.47 13.19 -1.96
CA GLY A 46 -2.38 12.38 -0.76
C GLY A 46 -3.26 12.91 0.38
N ASP A 47 -3.82 11.98 1.16
CA ASP A 47 -4.63 12.22 2.35
C ASP A 47 -4.17 11.32 3.52
N ASP A 48 -4.83 11.44 4.68
CA ASP A 48 -4.47 10.65 5.86
C ASP A 48 -4.67 9.14 5.68
N TRP A 49 -5.45 8.72 4.67
CA TRP A 49 -5.70 7.32 4.32
C TRP A 49 -4.77 6.79 3.22
N SER A 50 -3.93 7.65 2.65
CA SER A 50 -3.10 7.32 1.50
C SER A 50 -1.90 6.45 1.91
N ASP A 51 -1.56 5.54 1.01
CA ASP A 51 -0.42 4.64 1.11
C ASP A 51 0.87 5.31 0.65
N LEU A 52 1.99 4.62 0.79
CA LEU A 52 3.27 5.04 0.24
C LEU A 52 3.58 4.23 -1.01
N ASP A 53 3.64 4.87 -2.17
CA ASP A 53 4.16 4.27 -3.39
C ASP A 53 5.63 4.66 -3.57
N LEU A 54 6.54 3.70 -3.51
CA LEU A 54 7.98 3.93 -3.47
C LEU A 54 8.72 3.18 -4.58
N VAL A 55 9.49 3.92 -5.37
CA VAL A 55 10.40 3.38 -6.38
C VAL A 55 11.81 3.36 -5.79
N VAL A 56 12.49 2.21 -5.86
CA VAL A 56 13.87 2.05 -5.40
C VAL A 56 14.77 1.66 -6.57
N THR A 57 15.93 2.30 -6.68
CA THR A 57 17.00 1.93 -7.63
C THR A 57 18.30 1.60 -6.89
N GLY A 58 19.17 0.82 -7.54
CA GLY A 58 20.48 0.46 -6.97
C GLY A 58 20.43 -0.63 -5.90
N GLY A 59 19.32 -1.38 -5.80
CA GLY A 59 19.21 -2.50 -4.87
C GLY A 59 17.76 -2.98 -4.68
N PRO A 60 17.56 -3.99 -3.83
CA PRO A 60 16.21 -4.48 -3.50
C PRO A 60 15.42 -3.47 -2.65
N CYS A 61 14.13 -3.73 -2.48
CA CYS A 61 13.26 -3.01 -1.53
C CYS A 61 13.76 -3.14 -0.08
N LEU A 62 13.38 -2.19 0.77
CA LEU A 62 13.73 -2.14 2.19
C LEU A 62 12.57 -2.73 3.01
N LEU A 63 12.58 -4.07 3.18
CA LEU A 63 11.43 -4.83 3.70
C LEU A 63 11.59 -5.31 5.16
N ASP A 64 12.73 -5.06 5.80
CA ASP A 64 13.12 -5.73 7.06
C ASP A 64 12.13 -5.56 8.24
N GLU A 65 11.31 -4.50 8.24
CA GLU A 65 10.30 -4.23 9.27
C GLU A 65 8.85 -4.54 8.84
N ALA A 66 8.65 -5.21 7.70
CA ALA A 66 7.31 -5.53 7.20
C ALA A 66 6.67 -6.68 8.01
N ALA A 67 5.44 -6.49 8.45
CA ALA A 67 4.64 -7.51 9.14
C ALA A 67 3.91 -8.45 8.18
N LEU A 68 3.73 -8.01 6.93
CA LEU A 68 3.20 -8.79 5.82
C LEU A 68 3.89 -8.28 4.55
N THR A 69 4.28 -9.19 3.66
CA THR A 69 4.69 -8.86 2.30
C THR A 69 3.86 -9.66 1.31
N MET A 70 3.63 -9.08 0.14
CA MET A 70 2.93 -9.72 -0.97
C MET A 70 3.61 -9.35 -2.28
N ASP A 71 4.27 -10.33 -2.89
CA ASP A 71 4.83 -10.15 -4.22
C ASP A 71 3.72 -10.25 -5.27
N TYR A 72 3.66 -9.24 -6.13
CA TYR A 72 2.73 -9.24 -7.26
C TYR A 72 3.42 -8.64 -8.50
N PRO A 73 4.32 -9.41 -9.13
CA PRO A 73 5.18 -8.90 -10.21
C PRO A 73 4.50 -8.14 -11.34
N PRO A 74 3.24 -8.44 -11.76
CA PRO A 74 2.54 -7.65 -12.79
C PRO A 74 2.37 -6.16 -12.47
N ASN A 75 2.46 -5.77 -11.20
CA ASN A 75 2.38 -4.36 -10.81
C ASN A 75 3.72 -3.63 -10.96
N GLY A 76 4.84 -4.33 -11.17
CA GLY A 76 6.18 -3.75 -11.29
C GLY A 76 6.86 -4.04 -12.64
N PRO A 77 8.05 -3.47 -12.87
CA PRO A 77 8.79 -3.69 -14.11
C PRO A 77 9.34 -5.12 -14.17
N ALA A 78 9.48 -5.66 -15.39
CA ALA A 78 9.92 -7.03 -15.62
C ALA A 78 11.34 -7.33 -15.07
N GLU A 79 12.26 -6.38 -15.22
CA GLU A 79 13.64 -6.46 -14.72
C GLU A 79 13.83 -5.90 -13.29
N GLY A 80 12.78 -5.97 -12.49
CA GLY A 80 12.79 -5.58 -11.09
C GLY A 80 11.68 -6.29 -10.34
N GLY A 81 10.59 -5.58 -10.07
CA GLY A 81 9.37 -6.19 -9.59
C GLY A 81 8.53 -5.27 -8.73
N TYR A 82 7.49 -5.86 -8.14
CA TYR A 82 6.63 -5.18 -7.19
C TYR A 82 6.40 -6.06 -5.96
N THR A 83 6.49 -5.42 -4.80
CA THR A 83 6.17 -6.01 -3.51
C THR A 83 5.33 -5.03 -2.71
N GLY A 84 4.13 -5.43 -2.33
CA GLY A 84 3.35 -4.72 -1.32
C GLY A 84 3.81 -5.11 0.08
N ALA A 85 3.93 -4.14 0.99
CA ALA A 85 4.38 -4.37 2.35
C ALA A 85 3.50 -3.66 3.37
N ALA A 86 3.06 -4.39 4.40
CA ALA A 86 2.34 -3.82 5.52
C ALA A 86 3.27 -3.60 6.72
N HIS A 87 3.24 -2.40 7.29
CA HIS A 87 4.03 -2.03 8.47
C HIS A 87 3.13 -1.69 9.66
N LEU A 88 3.50 -2.20 10.84
CA LEU A 88 2.80 -1.97 12.11
C LEU A 88 3.43 -0.81 12.89
N THR A 89 3.74 0.30 12.21
CA THR A 89 4.45 1.46 12.79
C THR A 89 3.56 2.42 13.57
N GLY A 90 2.24 2.27 13.45
CA GLY A 90 1.26 3.17 14.06
C GLY A 90 0.02 2.46 14.60
N PRO A 91 -1.03 3.23 14.92
CA PRO A 91 -2.30 2.67 15.39
C PRO A 91 -3.02 1.90 14.29
N LEU A 92 -2.86 2.29 13.03
CA LEU A 92 -3.36 1.59 11.85
C LEU A 92 -2.21 1.06 11.01
N LEU A 93 -2.52 0.11 10.12
CA LEU A 93 -1.57 -0.49 9.19
C LEU A 93 -1.16 0.51 8.10
N VAL A 94 0.15 0.74 7.94
CA VAL A 94 0.71 1.52 6.83
C VAL A 94 1.07 0.56 5.71
N TRP A 95 0.48 0.77 4.53
CA TRP A 95 0.83 -0.01 3.35
C TRP A 95 1.86 0.75 2.50
N VAL A 96 2.82 0.01 1.97
CA VAL A 96 3.86 0.51 1.09
C VAL A 96 3.87 -0.34 -0.18
N ASP A 97 3.63 0.30 -1.31
CA ASP A 97 3.75 -0.26 -2.65
C ASP A 97 5.17 -0.05 -3.15
N TRP A 98 5.99 -1.11 -3.14
CA TRP A 98 7.37 -1.03 -3.58
C TRP A 98 7.52 -1.42 -5.04
N TYR A 99 8.24 -0.60 -5.80
CA TYR A 99 8.68 -0.89 -7.16
C TYR A 99 10.20 -1.00 -7.16
N THR A 100 10.72 -2.23 -7.31
CA THR A 100 12.16 -2.40 -7.60
C THR A 100 12.36 -1.99 -9.05
N TRP A 101 13.14 -0.94 -9.27
CA TRP A 101 13.30 -0.31 -10.58
C TRP A 101 14.67 -0.62 -11.17
N PRO A 102 14.78 -0.92 -12.47
CA PRO A 102 16.07 -1.14 -13.11
C PRO A 102 16.97 0.10 -12.96
N ALA A 103 18.22 -0.09 -12.55
CA ALA A 103 19.10 1.00 -12.08
C ALA A 103 19.36 2.09 -13.14
N ASP A 104 19.46 1.70 -14.41
CA ASP A 104 19.78 2.61 -15.53
C ASP A 104 18.56 3.11 -16.29
N THR A 105 17.38 2.93 -15.72
CA THR A 105 16.11 3.36 -16.33
C THR A 105 15.61 4.66 -15.68
N PRO A 106 15.16 5.64 -16.49
CA PRO A 106 14.49 6.83 -15.96
C PRO A 106 13.27 6.47 -15.10
N VAL A 107 13.10 7.17 -13.97
CA VAL A 107 11.93 6.98 -13.10
C VAL A 107 10.70 7.71 -13.64
N PRO A 108 9.47 7.41 -13.19
CA PRO A 108 8.27 8.12 -13.65
C PRO A 108 8.37 9.64 -13.50
N VAL A 109 7.75 10.39 -14.40
CA VAL A 109 7.85 11.87 -14.48
C VAL A 109 7.27 12.58 -13.25
N GLU A 110 6.27 11.98 -12.62
CA GLU A 110 5.64 12.45 -11.38
C GLU A 110 6.44 12.07 -10.13
N ALA A 111 7.49 11.27 -10.27
CA ALA A 111 8.26 10.80 -9.13
C ALA A 111 9.01 11.95 -8.45
N ARG A 112 8.91 12.01 -7.12
CA ARG A 112 9.66 12.94 -6.29
C ARG A 112 10.87 12.23 -5.69
N LEU A 113 12.07 12.72 -5.99
CA LEU A 113 13.30 12.22 -5.37
C LEU A 113 13.28 12.50 -3.86
N LEU A 114 13.54 11.45 -3.07
CA LEU A 114 13.71 11.56 -1.62
C LEU A 114 15.19 11.51 -1.23
N THR A 115 15.96 10.62 -1.85
CA THR A 115 17.41 10.50 -1.69
C THR A 115 18.04 9.77 -2.89
N GLY A 116 19.34 9.96 -3.10
CA GLY A 116 20.12 9.29 -4.15
C GLY A 116 20.27 10.12 -5.42
N GLU A 117 20.27 9.44 -6.56
CA GLU A 117 20.55 10.04 -7.87
C GLU A 117 19.27 10.49 -8.58
N ASP A 118 19.29 11.71 -9.11
CA ASP A 118 18.19 12.31 -9.87
C ASP A 118 18.20 11.84 -11.33
N ARG A 119 17.16 11.09 -11.73
CA ARG A 119 17.00 10.48 -13.07
C ARG A 119 15.54 10.51 -13.55
N PRO A 120 14.90 11.69 -13.61
CA PRO A 120 13.50 11.79 -13.99
C PRO A 120 13.30 11.38 -15.44
N GLY A 121 12.24 10.60 -15.69
CA GLY A 121 11.77 10.25 -17.02
C GLY A 121 10.70 11.21 -17.54
N ASP A 122 10.12 10.85 -18.68
CA ASP A 122 9.11 11.61 -19.40
C ASP A 122 7.72 10.95 -19.38
N LEU A 123 7.63 9.73 -18.84
CA LEU A 123 6.41 8.93 -18.79
C LEU A 123 5.85 8.84 -17.37
N PRO A 124 4.51 8.86 -17.21
CA PRO A 124 3.88 8.50 -15.95
C PRO A 124 4.13 7.04 -15.55
N LEU A 125 3.91 6.67 -14.29
CA LEU A 125 4.25 5.34 -13.75
C LEU A 125 3.67 4.19 -14.57
N THR A 126 2.38 4.23 -14.90
CA THR A 126 1.73 3.15 -15.66
C THR A 126 2.30 3.02 -17.09
N PRO A 127 2.37 4.09 -17.91
CA PRO A 127 3.07 4.05 -19.20
C PRO A 127 4.55 3.65 -19.11
N ALA A 128 5.27 4.06 -18.07
CA ALA A 128 6.66 3.67 -17.85
C ALA A 128 6.78 2.16 -17.59
N LEU A 129 5.93 1.60 -16.74
CA LEU A 129 5.83 0.16 -16.50
C LEU A 129 5.48 -0.61 -17.78
N ASP A 130 4.55 -0.10 -18.59
CA ASP A 130 4.17 -0.75 -19.84
C ASP A 130 5.33 -0.74 -20.85
N ARG A 131 6.13 0.33 -20.89
CA ARG A 131 7.34 0.43 -21.72
C ARG A 131 8.44 -0.52 -21.28
N LEU A 132 8.64 -0.69 -19.97
CA LEU A 132 9.63 -1.61 -19.41
C LEU A 132 9.19 -3.08 -19.50
N GLY A 133 7.91 -3.31 -19.80
CA GLY A 133 7.28 -4.59 -19.60
C GLY A 133 7.01 -4.85 -18.12
N ARG A 134 5.94 -5.59 -17.86
CA ARG A 134 5.52 -5.96 -16.50
C ARG A 134 6.05 -7.32 -16.11
N GLY A 135 6.21 -7.55 -14.81
CA GLY A 135 6.55 -8.87 -14.28
C GLY A 135 5.51 -9.93 -14.63
N ALA A 136 5.94 -11.19 -14.66
CA ALA A 136 5.07 -12.31 -15.03
C ALA A 136 3.96 -12.52 -13.99
N THR A 137 2.75 -12.83 -14.47
CA THR A 137 1.63 -13.19 -13.58
C THR A 137 1.98 -14.45 -12.78
N PRO A 138 1.91 -14.41 -11.44
CA PRO A 138 2.16 -15.59 -10.62
C PRO A 138 1.10 -16.66 -10.91
N LYS A 139 1.49 -17.93 -10.88
CA LYS A 139 0.56 -19.07 -11.10
C LYS A 139 -0.56 -19.13 -10.05
N SER A 140 -0.26 -18.67 -8.84
CA SER A 140 -1.20 -18.52 -7.74
C SER A 140 -0.67 -17.47 -6.76
N VAL A 141 -1.57 -16.69 -6.19
CA VAL A 141 -1.31 -15.86 -5.01
C VAL A 141 -2.00 -16.53 -3.84
N ASP A 142 -1.36 -16.56 -2.66
CA ASP A 142 -2.01 -17.06 -1.45
C ASP A 142 -3.25 -16.22 -1.14
N PRO A 143 -4.47 -16.79 -1.19
CA PRO A 143 -5.71 -16.03 -1.07
C PRO A 143 -5.88 -15.38 0.30
N ASP A 144 -5.24 -15.91 1.34
CA ASP A 144 -5.35 -15.37 2.70
C ASP A 144 -4.39 -14.20 2.90
N THR A 145 -3.13 -14.30 2.43
CA THR A 145 -2.21 -13.16 2.31
C THR A 145 -2.82 -12.04 1.48
N SER A 146 -3.40 -12.36 0.32
CA SER A 146 -4.06 -11.37 -0.53
C SER A 146 -5.25 -10.70 0.18
N ALA A 147 -6.07 -11.47 0.91
CA ALA A 147 -7.16 -10.90 1.69
C ALA A 147 -6.66 -9.96 2.80
N LEU A 148 -5.61 -10.33 3.54
CA LEU A 148 -5.01 -9.49 4.58
C LEU A 148 -4.48 -8.15 4.00
N ALA A 149 -3.93 -8.16 2.79
CA ALA A 149 -3.48 -6.98 2.08
C ALA A 149 -4.64 -6.09 1.57
N MET A 150 -5.70 -6.71 1.02
CA MET A 150 -6.76 -5.99 0.32
C MET A 150 -7.87 -5.45 1.25
N ILE A 151 -8.12 -6.08 2.41
CA ILE A 151 -9.17 -5.63 3.35
C ILE A 151 -8.95 -4.17 3.79
N PRO A 152 -7.73 -3.74 4.19
CA PRO A 152 -7.46 -2.33 4.50
C PRO A 152 -7.76 -1.38 3.33
N ILE A 153 -7.49 -1.79 2.09
CA ILE A 153 -7.77 -0.96 0.90
C ILE A 153 -9.28 -0.78 0.72
N ALA A 154 -10.05 -1.86 0.83
CA ALA A 154 -11.51 -1.79 0.78
C ALA A 154 -12.09 -0.91 1.91
N ALA A 155 -11.51 -0.98 3.12
CA ALA A 155 -11.89 -0.13 4.24
C ALA A 155 -11.66 1.36 3.92
N LYS A 156 -10.54 1.71 3.28
CA LYS A 156 -10.28 3.09 2.85
C LYS A 156 -11.29 3.59 1.83
N PHE A 157 -11.77 2.74 0.92
CA PHE A 157 -12.85 3.12 0.01
C PHE A 157 -14.15 3.42 0.76
N LEU A 158 -14.53 2.59 1.74
CA LEU A 158 -15.69 2.87 2.60
C LEU A 158 -15.53 4.21 3.32
N ALA A 159 -14.37 4.48 3.92
CA ALA A 159 -14.11 5.73 4.63
C ALA A 159 -14.27 6.96 3.72
N ARG A 160 -13.97 6.83 2.43
CA ARG A 160 -14.10 7.89 1.41
C ARG A 160 -15.47 7.93 0.72
N GLY A 161 -16.47 7.18 1.20
CA GLY A 161 -17.79 7.12 0.58
C GLY A 161 -17.83 6.41 -0.78
N ARG A 162 -16.77 5.66 -1.14
CA ARG A 162 -16.65 4.90 -2.39
C ARG A 162 -17.22 3.49 -2.23
N ASP A 163 -18.52 3.42 -1.91
CA ASP A 163 -19.20 2.16 -1.56
C ASP A 163 -19.16 1.11 -2.67
N GLY A 164 -19.26 1.52 -3.94
CA GLY A 164 -19.19 0.60 -5.08
C GLY A 164 -17.83 -0.09 -5.20
N ASP A 165 -16.74 0.66 -5.01
CA ASP A 165 -15.39 0.12 -5.06
C ASP A 165 -15.11 -0.81 -3.88
N ALA A 166 -15.56 -0.43 -2.68
CA ALA A 166 -15.48 -1.29 -1.51
C ALA A 166 -16.29 -2.58 -1.67
N ALA A 167 -17.50 -2.50 -2.23
CA ALA A 167 -18.35 -3.66 -2.50
C ALA A 167 -17.73 -4.59 -3.55
N GLY A 168 -17.10 -4.03 -4.58
CA GLY A 168 -16.36 -4.77 -5.60
C GLY A 168 -15.17 -5.53 -5.00
N MET A 169 -14.36 -4.86 -4.19
CA MET A 169 -13.24 -5.49 -3.47
C MET A 169 -13.72 -6.58 -2.51
N ALA A 170 -14.72 -6.29 -1.67
CA ALA A 170 -15.30 -7.29 -0.78
C ALA A 170 -15.85 -8.51 -1.56
N GLY A 171 -16.42 -8.25 -2.75
CA GLY A 171 -16.91 -9.32 -3.62
C GLY A 171 -15.83 -10.18 -4.25
N MET A 172 -14.70 -9.59 -4.64
CA MET A 172 -13.54 -10.37 -5.08
C MET A 172 -12.99 -11.25 -3.96
N LEU A 173 -12.97 -10.75 -2.72
CA LEU A 173 -12.41 -11.47 -1.57
C LEU A 173 -13.30 -12.61 -1.05
N ASN A 174 -14.62 -12.46 -1.16
CA ASN A 174 -15.60 -13.44 -0.64
C ASN A 174 -16.33 -14.22 -1.73
N GLY A 175 -16.10 -13.91 -3.02
CA GLY A 175 -16.84 -14.50 -4.14
C GLY A 175 -18.32 -14.08 -4.21
N ARG A 176 -18.71 -13.01 -3.52
CA ARG A 176 -20.11 -12.58 -3.35
C ARG A 176 -20.25 -11.08 -3.46
N THR A 177 -21.06 -10.58 -4.40
CA THR A 177 -21.26 -9.13 -4.63
C THR A 177 -22.44 -8.54 -3.84
N ASP A 178 -23.25 -9.37 -3.20
CA ASP A 178 -24.43 -8.99 -2.42
C ASP A 178 -24.10 -8.63 -0.96
N GLY A 179 -24.93 -7.81 -0.34
CA GLY A 179 -24.84 -7.47 1.09
C GLY A 179 -23.88 -6.32 1.44
N ASP A 180 -23.86 -5.96 2.72
CA ASP A 180 -23.04 -4.88 3.26
C ASP A 180 -21.53 -5.21 3.10
N PRO A 181 -20.71 -4.33 2.48
CA PRO A 181 -19.29 -4.61 2.27
C PRO A 181 -18.53 -4.76 3.59
N LEU A 182 -18.87 -3.96 4.61
CA LEU A 182 -18.13 -3.93 5.87
C LEU A 182 -18.32 -5.24 6.66
N THR A 183 -19.56 -5.73 6.74
CA THR A 183 -19.88 -7.05 7.31
C THR A 183 -19.09 -8.15 6.61
N ARG A 184 -19.07 -8.15 5.27
CA ARG A 184 -18.31 -9.13 4.47
C ARG A 184 -16.81 -9.10 4.74
N LEU A 185 -16.22 -7.91 4.84
CA LEU A 185 -14.79 -7.76 5.14
C LEU A 185 -14.45 -8.29 6.55
N ARG A 186 -15.33 -8.07 7.54
CA ARG A 186 -15.18 -8.61 8.90
C ARG A 186 -15.27 -10.12 8.93
N GLU A 187 -16.25 -10.69 8.24
CA GLU A 187 -16.41 -12.15 8.11
C GLU A 187 -15.18 -12.78 7.43
N ARG A 188 -14.66 -12.15 6.36
CA ARG A 188 -13.45 -12.62 5.69
C ARG A 188 -12.25 -12.61 6.62
N LEU A 189 -12.03 -11.51 7.34
CA LEU A 189 -10.94 -11.37 8.30
C LEU A 189 -11.02 -12.43 9.40
N ALA A 190 -12.22 -12.71 9.92
CA ALA A 190 -12.45 -13.74 10.93
C ALA A 190 -12.16 -15.16 10.40
N ALA A 191 -12.45 -15.42 9.13
CA ALA A 191 -12.25 -16.73 8.50
C ALA A 191 -10.79 -17.05 8.17
N ILE A 192 -10.02 -16.07 7.69
CA ILE A 192 -8.61 -16.27 7.30
C ILE A 192 -7.66 -16.36 8.50
N GLY A 193 -7.98 -15.67 9.60
CA GLY A 193 -7.07 -15.53 10.73
C GLY A 193 -5.82 -14.71 10.36
N GLY A 194 -4.67 -15.07 10.92
CA GLY A 194 -3.40 -14.37 10.70
C GLY A 194 -2.72 -13.95 12.00
N PRO A 195 -1.53 -13.33 11.92
CA PRO A 195 -0.81 -12.85 13.10
C PRO A 195 -1.71 -11.94 13.96
N PRO A 196 -1.81 -12.15 15.29
CA PRO A 196 -2.73 -11.39 16.14
C PRO A 196 -2.56 -9.87 16.06
N SER A 197 -1.33 -9.40 15.90
CA SER A 197 -1.03 -7.97 15.73
C SER A 197 -1.57 -7.41 14.42
N LEU A 198 -1.45 -8.16 13.32
CA LEU A 198 -1.91 -7.76 12.01
C LEU A 198 -3.44 -7.74 11.95
N THR A 199 -4.09 -8.81 12.41
CA THR A 199 -5.56 -8.91 12.44
C THR A 199 -6.19 -7.85 13.35
N ALA A 200 -5.56 -7.54 14.48
CA ALA A 200 -5.98 -6.43 15.35
C ALA A 200 -5.91 -5.07 14.64
N ARG A 201 -4.85 -4.81 13.87
CA ARG A 201 -4.71 -3.55 13.11
C ARG A 201 -5.71 -3.44 11.97
N ILE A 202 -5.95 -4.52 11.22
CA ILE A 202 -6.97 -4.53 10.16
C ILE A 202 -8.37 -4.33 10.77
N THR A 203 -8.66 -4.97 11.90
CA THR A 203 -9.94 -4.79 12.62
C THR A 203 -10.12 -3.33 13.02
N LEU A 204 -9.10 -2.70 13.59
CA LEU A 204 -9.15 -1.29 13.98
C LEU A 204 -9.34 -0.38 12.75
N THR A 205 -8.66 -0.67 11.64
CA THR A 205 -8.85 0.05 10.36
C THR A 205 -10.30 -0.02 9.89
N LEU A 206 -10.94 -1.18 9.93
CA LEU A 206 -12.36 -1.35 9.57
C LEU A 206 -13.28 -0.54 10.50
N GLN A 207 -12.99 -0.50 11.80
CA GLN A 207 -13.75 0.30 12.76
C GLN A 207 -13.59 1.81 12.51
N VAL A 208 -12.38 2.28 12.23
CA VAL A 208 -12.12 3.70 11.91
C VAL A 208 -12.86 4.07 10.62
N ALA A 209 -12.79 3.22 9.59
CA ALA A 209 -13.48 3.44 8.33
C ALA A 209 -15.00 3.52 8.49
N GLU A 210 -15.61 2.64 9.30
CA GLU A 210 -17.05 2.65 9.59
C GLU A 210 -17.50 3.96 10.23
N VAL A 211 -16.74 4.44 11.23
CA VAL A 211 -17.07 5.66 11.97
C VAL A 211 -16.85 6.93 11.14
N LEU A 212 -15.83 6.90 10.26
CA LEU A 212 -15.47 8.05 9.44
C LEU A 212 -16.16 8.09 8.08
N LYS A 213 -16.86 7.01 7.68
CA LYS A 213 -17.63 6.95 6.43
C LYS A 213 -18.42 8.25 6.23
N ALA A 214 -18.11 8.92 5.11
CA ALA A 214 -18.70 10.20 4.71
C ALA A 214 -20.15 10.04 4.24
#